data_AF-A0A6S6SEA6-F1
#
_entry.id   AF-A0A6S6SEA6-F1
#
_cell.length_a   1.000
_cell.length_b   1.000
_cell.length_c   1.000
_cell.angle_alpha   90.00
_cell.angle_beta   90.00
_cell.angle_gamma   90.00
#
_symmetry.space_group_name_H-M   'P 1'
#
loop_
_entity.id
_entity.type
_entity.pdbx_description
1 polymer ?
#
loop_
_entity_poly.entity_id
_entity_poly.type
_entity_poly.pdbx_seq_one_letter_code
_entity_poly.pdbx_strand_id
1 'polypeptide(L)'
;MKKNEIIHKIRLARLAHVQWVQRAKSLVNGLAIKEEDIPLTPDACAFGQWFYSDGQILLAIFNDKSVKELEDLHNHLHEEYFNIFRIYFDVSNLNFFSKLLNQGKKVSEDERNRAHVYLKSLEKISDTLIKKLNIMETKINMAEENIFEKYS
;
A
#
# COMPACT_ATOMS: atom_id res chain seq x y z
N MET A 1 15.90 -5.46 -16.24
CA MET A 1 15.17 -6.17 -15.17
C MET A 1 14.51 -7.40 -15.77
N LYS A 2 14.72 -8.57 -15.18
CA LYS A 2 14.19 -9.84 -15.70
C LYS A 2 12.72 -10.03 -15.33
N LYS A 3 11.98 -10.81 -16.14
CA LYS A 3 10.57 -11.16 -15.89
C LYS A 3 10.29 -11.62 -14.45
N ASN A 4 11.14 -12.52 -13.94
CA ASN A 4 11.02 -13.06 -12.59
C ASN A 4 11.19 -11.98 -11.50
N GLU A 5 11.99 -10.95 -11.73
CA GLU A 5 12.18 -9.85 -10.79
C GLU A 5 10.91 -9.00 -10.69
N ILE A 6 10.25 -8.73 -11.82
CA ILE A 6 8.98 -7.98 -11.87
C ILE A 6 7.88 -8.75 -11.14
N ILE A 7 7.75 -10.05 -11.43
CA ILE A 7 6.79 -10.92 -10.75
C ILE A 7 7.05 -10.92 -9.24
N HIS A 8 8.33 -11.00 -8.85
CA HIS A 8 8.70 -10.94 -7.44
C HIS A 8 8.28 -9.61 -6.79
N LYS A 9 8.50 -8.46 -7.44
CA LYS A 9 8.07 -7.15 -6.95
C LYS A 9 6.56 -7.06 -6.80
N ILE A 10 5.79 -7.56 -7.77
CA ILE A 10 4.32 -7.63 -7.70
C ILE A 10 3.86 -8.50 -6.52
N ARG A 11 4.50 -9.65 -6.31
CA ARG A 11 4.16 -10.54 -5.19
C ARG A 11 4.46 -9.90 -3.84
N LEU A 12 5.61 -9.24 -3.69
CA LEU A 12 5.97 -8.49 -2.50
C LEU A 12 4.96 -7.37 -2.20
N ALA A 13 4.53 -6.63 -3.23
CA ALA A 13 3.53 -5.58 -3.08
C ALA A 13 2.21 -6.12 -2.50
N ARG A 14 1.70 -7.25 -3.00
CA ARG A 14 0.49 -7.88 -2.44
C ARG A 14 0.67 -8.26 -0.97
N LEU A 15 1.80 -8.86 -0.62
CA LEU A 15 2.08 -9.26 0.76
C LEU A 15 2.11 -8.04 1.69
N ALA A 16 2.78 -6.96 1.27
CA ALA A 16 2.85 -5.72 2.04
C ALA A 16 1.45 -5.10 2.26
N HIS A 17 0.60 -5.05 1.24
CA HIS A 17 -0.75 -4.52 1.37
C HIS A 17 -1.63 -5.33 2.31
N VAL A 18 -1.55 -6.67 2.27
CA VAL A 18 -2.25 -7.53 3.23
C VAL A 18 -1.80 -7.22 4.66
N GLN A 19 -0.49 -7.04 4.88
CA GLN A 19 0.04 -6.68 6.19
C GLN A 19 -0.46 -5.32 6.67
N TRP A 20 -0.53 -4.31 5.79
CA TRP A 20 -1.06 -3.00 6.15
C TRP A 20 -2.53 -3.03 6.56
N VAL A 21 -3.37 -3.80 5.86
CA VAL A 21 -4.77 -3.99 6.26
C VAL A 21 -4.84 -4.62 7.65
N GLN A 22 -4.02 -5.63 7.94
CA GLN A 22 -4.01 -6.25 9.27
C GLN A 22 -3.53 -5.28 10.36
N ARG A 23 -2.52 -4.46 10.09
CA ARG A 23 -2.06 -3.41 11.02
C ARG A 23 -3.14 -2.38 11.29
N ALA A 24 -3.85 -1.92 10.24
CA ALA A 24 -4.97 -1.01 10.39
C ALA A 24 -6.10 -1.63 11.24
N LYS A 25 -6.41 -2.92 11.06
CA LYS A 25 -7.36 -3.65 11.92
C LYS A 25 -6.92 -3.68 13.37
N SER A 26 -5.65 -4.01 13.62
CA SER A 26 -5.08 -4.04 14.96
C SER A 26 -5.19 -2.68 15.64
N LEU A 27 -4.85 -1.60 14.93
CA LEU A 27 -4.95 -0.23 15.42
C LEU A 27 -6.40 0.16 15.76
N VAL A 28 -7.34 -0.12 14.86
CA VAL A 28 -8.77 0.18 15.08
C VAL A 28 -9.35 -0.58 16.28
N ASN A 29 -8.83 -1.79 16.55
CA ASN A 29 -9.21 -2.59 17.70
C ASN A 29 -8.46 -2.21 18.99
N GLY A 30 -7.66 -1.13 18.98
CA GLY A 30 -6.95 -0.62 20.16
C GLY A 30 -5.71 -1.42 20.53
N LEU A 31 -5.18 -2.25 19.62
CA LEU A 31 -3.90 -2.91 19.83
C LEU A 31 -2.76 -1.93 19.58
N ALA A 32 -1.70 -2.05 20.37
CA ALA A 32 -0.48 -1.28 20.17
C ALA A 32 0.14 -1.61 18.80
N ILE A 33 0.64 -0.57 18.14
CA ILE A 33 1.41 -0.69 16.90
C ILE A 33 2.86 -0.27 17.16
N LYS A 34 3.77 -0.78 16.35
CA LYS A 34 5.19 -0.42 16.40
C LYS A 34 5.48 0.73 15.44
N GLU A 35 6.67 1.31 15.58
CA GLU A 35 7.15 2.36 14.69
C GLU A 35 7.18 1.89 13.21
N GLU A 36 7.54 0.63 12.97
CA GLU A 36 7.51 0.02 11.63
C GLU A 36 6.11 -0.14 11.01
N ASP A 37 5.05 0.06 11.81
CA ASP A 37 3.66 0.00 11.35
C ASP A 37 3.13 1.37 10.88
N ILE A 38 3.89 2.45 11.11
CA ILE A 38 3.54 3.80 10.65
C ILE A 38 3.44 3.81 9.11
N PRO A 39 2.35 4.35 8.53
CA PRO A 39 2.19 4.43 7.09
C PRO A 39 3.28 5.30 6.48
N LEU A 40 3.99 4.75 5.49
CA LEU A 40 4.87 5.51 4.61
C LEU A 40 4.04 6.25 3.55
N THR A 41 4.61 7.29 2.94
CA THR A 41 4.02 7.90 1.74
C THR A 41 4.03 6.87 0.59
N PRO A 42 3.10 6.97 -0.39
CA PRO A 42 3.01 6.00 -1.47
C PRO A 42 4.34 5.80 -2.22
N ASP A 43 5.06 6.88 -2.49
CA ASP A 43 6.36 6.87 -3.16
C ASP A 43 7.52 6.34 -2.30
N ALA A 44 7.40 6.39 -0.98
CA ALA A 44 8.43 5.91 -0.05
C ALA A 44 8.31 4.41 0.27
N CYS A 45 7.18 3.77 -0.05
CA CYS A 45 7.03 2.33 0.17
C CYS A 45 7.83 1.53 -0.88
N ALA A 46 8.24 0.29 -0.55
CA ALA A 46 9.08 -0.52 -1.46
C ALA A 46 8.43 -0.76 -2.84
N PHE A 47 7.09 -0.84 -2.89
CA PHE A 47 6.38 -0.94 -4.15
C PHE A 47 6.37 0.39 -4.91
N GLY A 48 6.10 1.52 -4.25
CA GLY A 48 6.12 2.85 -4.88
C GLY A 48 7.49 3.25 -5.39
N GLN A 49 8.54 3.03 -4.59
CA GLN A 49 9.93 3.26 -5.01
C GLN A 49 10.23 2.50 -6.30
N TRP A 50 9.85 1.23 -6.37
CA TRP A 50 9.98 0.43 -7.59
C TRP A 50 9.08 0.93 -8.72
N PHE A 51 7.81 1.24 -8.44
CA PHE A 51 6.82 1.64 -9.44
C PHE A 51 7.22 2.92 -10.18
N TYR A 52 7.73 3.92 -9.43
CA TYR A 52 8.16 5.20 -10.00
C TYR A 52 9.59 5.19 -10.57
N SER A 53 10.38 4.14 -10.31
CA SER A 53 11.70 3.95 -10.93
C SER A 53 11.63 2.96 -12.10
N ASP A 54 11.68 1.67 -11.81
CA ASP A 54 11.77 0.59 -12.79
C ASP A 54 10.40 0.08 -13.28
N GLY A 55 9.31 0.51 -12.63
CA GLY A 55 7.94 0.08 -12.92
C GLY A 55 7.40 0.51 -14.29
N GLN A 56 8.09 1.44 -14.98
CA GLN A 56 7.79 1.85 -16.35
C GLN A 56 7.71 0.66 -17.33
N ILE A 57 8.41 -0.44 -17.03
CA ILE A 57 8.35 -1.69 -17.81
C ILE A 57 6.93 -2.26 -17.94
N LEU A 58 6.02 -1.94 -17.01
CA LEU A 58 4.63 -2.34 -17.08
C LEU A 58 3.95 -1.77 -18.33
N LEU A 59 4.35 -0.60 -18.82
CA LEU A 59 3.80 -0.01 -20.05
C LEU A 59 4.13 -0.82 -21.32
N ALA A 60 5.13 -1.70 -21.26
CA ALA A 60 5.42 -2.62 -22.37
C ALA A 60 4.36 -3.73 -22.53
N ILE A 61 3.56 -3.99 -21.49
CA ILE A 61 2.60 -5.11 -21.40
C ILE A 61 1.17 -4.60 -21.21
N PHE A 62 1.01 -3.47 -20.54
CA PHE A 62 -0.26 -2.88 -20.17
C PHE A 62 -0.37 -1.48 -20.78
N ASN A 63 -1.60 -1.07 -21.10
CA ASN A 63 -1.83 0.31 -21.53
C ASN A 63 -1.71 1.29 -20.34
N ASP A 64 -1.50 2.56 -20.67
CA ASP A 64 -1.36 3.67 -19.72
C ASP A 64 -2.51 3.71 -18.71
N LYS A 65 -3.75 3.48 -19.18
CA LYS A 65 -4.93 3.45 -18.32
C LYS A 65 -4.82 2.38 -17.24
N SER A 66 -4.35 1.18 -17.57
CA SER A 66 -4.23 0.10 -16.59
C SER A 66 -3.12 0.36 -15.58
N VAL A 67 -2.02 0.96 -16.01
CA VAL A 67 -0.92 1.36 -15.11
C VAL A 67 -1.35 2.51 -14.21
N LYS A 68 -2.09 3.49 -14.75
CA LYS A 68 -2.65 4.61 -13.98
C LYS A 68 -3.66 4.15 -12.94
N GLU A 69 -4.57 3.25 -13.30
CA GLU A 69 -5.50 2.63 -12.34
C GLU A 69 -4.77 1.90 -11.20
N LEU A 70 -3.59 1.31 -11.46
CA LEU A 70 -2.80 0.65 -10.43
C LEU A 70 -2.22 1.66 -9.45
N GLU A 71 -1.67 2.75 -9.99
CA GLU A 71 -1.15 3.88 -9.22
C GLU A 71 -2.25 4.51 -8.34
N ASP A 72 -3.43 4.76 -8.92
CA ASP A 72 -4.54 5.40 -8.21
C ASP A 72 -5.07 4.52 -7.07
N LEU A 73 -5.21 3.20 -7.30
CA LEU A 73 -5.57 2.24 -6.26
C LEU A 73 -4.53 2.19 -5.13
N HIS A 74 -3.25 2.24 -5.49
CA HIS A 74 -2.16 2.24 -4.52
C HIS A 74 -2.15 3.53 -3.68
N ASN A 75 -2.29 4.69 -4.31
CA ASN A 75 -2.34 5.98 -3.63
C ASN A 75 -3.56 6.08 -2.70
N HIS A 76 -4.73 5.62 -3.16
CA HIS A 76 -5.96 5.62 -2.36
C HIS A 76 -5.85 4.67 -1.16
N LEU A 77 -5.21 3.51 -1.33
CA LEU A 77 -4.95 2.59 -0.22
C LEU A 77 -4.12 3.28 0.89
N HIS A 78 -3.05 3.98 0.52
CA HIS A 78 -2.24 4.75 1.46
C HIS A 78 -3.05 5.87 2.14
N GLU A 79 -3.88 6.59 1.39
CA GLU A 79 -4.71 7.67 1.93
C GLU A 79 -5.66 7.16 3.03
N GLU A 80 -6.37 6.06 2.79
CA GLU A 80 -7.24 5.45 3.78
C GLU A 80 -6.47 5.00 5.03
N TYR A 81 -5.28 4.43 4.83
CA TYR A 81 -4.46 4.02 5.96
C TYR A 81 -3.98 5.22 6.80
N PHE A 82 -3.56 6.31 6.15
CA PHE A 82 -3.24 7.56 6.83
C PHE A 82 -4.44 8.15 7.57
N ASN A 83 -5.64 8.12 6.99
CA ASN A 83 -6.85 8.61 7.64
C ASN A 83 -7.17 7.85 8.94
N ILE A 84 -6.96 6.53 8.96
CA ILE A 84 -7.04 5.73 10.19
C ILE A 84 -5.97 6.18 11.18
N PHE A 85 -4.70 6.26 10.73
CA PHE A 85 -3.59 6.61 11.61
C PHE A 85 -3.77 7.97 12.29
N ARG A 86 -4.24 9.00 11.56
CA ARG A 86 -4.49 10.35 12.08
C ARG A 86 -5.58 10.42 13.16
N ILE A 87 -6.45 9.42 13.24
CA ILE A 87 -7.45 9.35 14.31
C ILE A 87 -6.79 8.99 15.65
N TYR A 88 -5.84 8.05 15.62
CA TYR A 88 -5.21 7.50 16.82
C TYR A 88 -3.93 8.25 17.23
N PHE A 89 -3.31 8.97 16.29
CA PHE A 89 -2.05 9.69 16.51
C PHE A 89 -2.15 11.17 16.15
N ASP A 90 -1.59 12.02 16.99
CA ASP A 90 -1.48 13.44 16.74
C ASP A 90 -0.32 13.72 15.78
N VAL A 91 -0.64 13.91 14.51
CA VAL A 91 0.31 14.20 13.42
C VAL A 91 1.02 15.55 13.57
N SER A 92 0.61 16.42 14.50
CA SER A 92 1.29 17.70 14.73
C SER A 92 2.68 17.56 15.41
N ASN A 93 3.02 16.37 15.91
CA ASN A 93 4.29 16.06 16.58
C ASN A 93 5.17 15.06 15.79
N LEU A 94 5.17 15.13 14.45
CA LEU A 94 6.00 14.26 13.59
C LEU A 94 7.52 14.34 13.89
N ASN A 95 8.00 15.34 14.63
CA ASN A 95 9.42 15.46 15.01
C ASN A 95 9.77 14.81 16.36
N PHE A 96 8.81 14.23 17.08
CA PHE A 96 8.98 13.67 18.43
C PHE A 96 8.48 12.22 18.56
N PHE A 97 8.58 11.42 17.50
CA PHE A 97 8.06 10.04 17.45
C PHE A 97 8.68 9.07 18.47
N SER A 98 9.86 9.34 19.00
CA SER A 98 10.51 8.47 19.99
C SER A 98 9.83 8.43 21.37
N LYS A 99 8.84 9.32 21.63
CA LYS A 99 8.11 9.39 22.92
C LYS A 99 6.61 9.06 22.82
N LEU A 100 6.07 8.84 21.63
CA LEU A 100 4.63 8.69 21.38
C LEU A 100 4.13 7.23 21.45
N LEU A 101 4.85 6.35 22.16
CA LEU A 101 4.48 4.93 22.30
C LEU A 101 3.58 4.64 23.52
N ASN A 102 3.38 5.59 24.43
CA ASN A 102 2.71 5.31 25.72
C ASN A 102 1.44 6.10 26.05
N GLN A 103 1.00 7.03 25.22
CA GLN A 103 -0.29 7.72 25.42
C GLN A 103 -0.97 7.96 24.08
N GLY A 104 -1.74 6.96 23.62
CA GLY A 104 -2.67 7.17 22.50
C GLY A 104 -3.64 8.30 22.83
N LYS A 105 -3.98 9.12 21.83
CA LYS A 105 -5.02 10.14 21.97
C LYS A 105 -6.30 9.49 22.51
N LYS A 106 -7.03 10.17 23.40
CA LYS A 106 -8.35 9.70 23.83
C LYS A 106 -9.31 9.78 22.64
N VAL A 107 -9.48 8.66 21.93
CA VAL A 107 -10.33 8.55 20.74
C VAL A 107 -11.81 8.45 21.15
N SER A 108 -12.63 9.39 20.66
CA SER A 108 -14.08 9.39 20.87
C SER A 108 -14.78 8.25 20.14
N GLU A 109 -16.04 7.97 20.48
CA GLU A 109 -16.82 6.95 19.78
C GLU A 109 -17.06 7.30 18.30
N ASP A 110 -17.33 8.57 18.00
CA ASP A 110 -17.45 9.06 16.62
C ASP A 110 -16.15 8.89 15.82
N GLU A 111 -15.01 9.16 16.45
CA GLU A 111 -13.70 8.94 15.84
C GLU A 111 -13.45 7.46 15.55
N ARG A 112 -13.81 6.55 16.47
CA ARG A 112 -13.74 5.10 16.21
C ARG A 112 -14.68 4.68 15.08
N ASN A 113 -15.90 5.22 15.04
CA ASN A 113 -16.84 4.92 13.96
C ASN A 113 -16.28 5.36 12.60
N ARG A 114 -15.67 6.55 12.52
CA ARG A 114 -14.95 6.98 11.30
C ARG A 114 -13.79 6.05 10.94
N ALA A 115 -13.00 5.62 11.93
CA ALA A 115 -11.90 4.68 11.68
C ALA A 115 -12.39 3.34 11.11
N HIS A 116 -13.55 2.83 11.56
CA HIS A 116 -14.17 1.64 10.98
C HIS A 116 -14.66 1.86 9.55
N VAL A 117 -15.14 3.06 9.21
CA VAL A 117 -15.52 3.41 7.83
C VAL A 117 -14.28 3.41 6.92
N TYR A 118 -13.20 4.06 7.33
CA TYR A 118 -11.93 4.05 6.60
C TYR A 118 -11.35 2.63 6.48
N LEU A 119 -11.45 1.81 7.54
CA LEU A 119 -11.01 0.42 7.49
C LEU A 119 -11.76 -0.41 6.46
N LYS A 120 -13.09 -0.27 6.39
CA LYS A 120 -13.90 -0.94 5.35
C LYS A 120 -13.53 -0.48 3.94
N SER A 121 -13.25 0.81 3.77
CA SER A 121 -12.75 1.38 2.50
C SER A 121 -11.40 0.75 2.12
N LEU A 122 -10.46 0.75 3.07
CA LEU A 122 -9.12 0.17 2.93
C LEU A 122 -9.17 -1.31 2.52
N GLU A 123 -10.02 -2.11 3.17
CA GLU A 123 -10.21 -3.53 2.82
C GLU A 123 -10.69 -3.70 1.37
N LYS A 124 -11.69 -2.91 0.95
CA LYS A 124 -12.25 -2.97 -0.39
C LYS A 124 -11.24 -2.55 -1.47
N ILE A 125 -10.46 -1.50 -1.21
CA ILE A 125 -9.42 -1.03 -2.12
C ILE A 125 -8.30 -2.06 -2.20
N SER A 126 -7.86 -2.62 -1.06
CA SER A 126 -6.87 -3.68 -1.00
C SER A 126 -7.29 -4.90 -1.81
N ASP A 127 -8.53 -5.37 -1.67
CA ASP A 127 -9.06 -6.49 -2.45
C ASP A 127 -9.03 -6.20 -3.95
N THR A 128 -9.37 -4.97 -4.34
CA THR A 128 -9.34 -4.52 -5.74
C THR A 128 -7.92 -4.47 -6.29
N LEU A 129 -6.99 -3.91 -5.51
CA LEU A 129 -5.58 -3.81 -5.85
C LEU A 129 -4.94 -5.19 -5.98
N ILE A 130 -5.19 -6.11 -5.04
CA ILE A 130 -4.68 -7.48 -5.08
C ILE A 130 -5.20 -8.22 -6.32
N LYS A 131 -6.49 -8.08 -6.65
CA LYS A 131 -7.06 -8.66 -7.89
C LYS A 131 -6.37 -8.12 -9.14
N LYS A 132 -6.13 -6.80 -9.20
CA LYS A 132 -5.42 -6.18 -10.33
C LYS A 132 -3.98 -6.68 -10.44
N LEU A 133 -3.25 -6.75 -9.33
CA LEU A 133 -1.89 -7.30 -9.27
C LEU A 133 -1.85 -8.78 -9.71
N ASN A 134 -2.84 -9.59 -9.35
CA ASN A 134 -2.94 -10.98 -9.81
C ASN A 134 -3.15 -11.08 -11.33
N ILE A 135 -4.02 -10.22 -11.89
CA ILE A 135 -4.23 -10.17 -13.35
C ILE A 135 -2.94 -9.74 -14.06
N MET A 136 -2.23 -8.76 -13.50
CA MET A 136 -0.96 -8.29 -14.06
C MET A 136 0.11 -9.38 -14.00
N GLU A 137 0.24 -10.08 -12.87
CA GLU A 137 1.14 -11.22 -12.73
C GLU A 137 0.87 -12.30 -13.78
N THR A 138 -0.40 -12.68 -14.00
CA THR A 138 -0.78 -13.67 -15.03
C THR A 138 -0.37 -13.21 -16.42
N LYS A 139 -0.62 -11.93 -16.77
CA LYS A 139 -0.26 -11.38 -18.08
C LYS A 139 1.26 -11.29 -18.27
N ILE A 140 2.01 -10.89 -17.25
CA ILE A 140 3.48 -10.89 -17.27
C ILE A 140 3.99 -12.32 -17.48
N ASN A 141 3.43 -13.31 -16.79
CA ASN A 141 3.78 -14.72 -16.99
C ASN A 141 3.54 -15.21 -18.43
N MET A 142 2.50 -14.72 -19.10
CA MET A 142 2.19 -15.07 -20.49
C MET A 142 3.01 -14.28 -21.53
N ALA A 143 3.61 -13.16 -21.14
CA ALA A 143 4.41 -12.33 -22.03
C ALA A 143 5.72 -13.03 -22.43
N GLU A 144 6.15 -12.82 -23.68
CA GLU A 144 7.42 -13.29 -24.21
C GLU A 144 8.62 -12.66 -23.48
N GLU A 145 9.72 -13.42 -23.33
CA GLU A 145 10.89 -12.97 -22.56
C GLU A 145 11.60 -11.75 -23.20
N ASN A 146 11.56 -11.67 -24.54
CA ASN A 146 12.14 -10.58 -25.33
C ASN A 146 11.60 -9.17 -24.98
N ILE A 147 10.39 -9.09 -24.40
CA ILE A 147 9.80 -7.84 -23.94
C ILE A 147 10.64 -7.24 -22.80
N PHE A 148 11.25 -8.09 -21.96
CA PHE A 148 12.01 -7.69 -20.77
C PHE A 148 13.51 -7.49 -21.05
N GLU A 149 14.02 -8.06 -22.13
CA GLU A 149 15.42 -7.90 -22.56
C GLU A 149 15.75 -6.45 -22.93
N LYS A 150 14.78 -5.69 -23.47
CA LYS A 150 14.95 -4.27 -23.82
C LYS A 150 15.12 -3.32 -22.62
N TYR A 151 14.89 -3.83 -21.41
CA TYR A 151 14.91 -3.07 -20.17
C TYR A 151 15.93 -3.64 -19.18
N SER A 152 16.85 -4.49 -19.63
CA SER A 152 17.94 -5.12 -18.86
C SER A 152 19.29 -4.58 -19.29
#